data_AF-W4RSW2-F1
#
_entry.id   AF-W4RSW2-F1
#
_cell.length_a   1.000
_cell.length_b   1.000
_cell.length_c   1.000
_cell.angle_alpha   90.00
_cell.angle_beta   90.00
_cell.angle_gamma   90.00
#
_symmetry.space_group_name_H-M   'P 1'
#
loop_
_entity.id
_entity.type
_entity.pdbx_description
1 polymer ?
#
loop_
_entity_poly.entity_id
_entity_poly.type
_entity_poly.pdbx_seq_one_letter_code
_entity_poly.pdbx_strand_id
1 'polypeptide(L)' 'MTLDWNQPVEAGVVSMNNKVTLACKECGSRNYSTTSNKQTQTERLELKKYCSNCGAHTVHKETK' A
#
# COMPACT_ATOMS: atom_id res chain seq x y z
N MET A 1 25.73 32.02 -10.45
CA MET A 1 25.70 30.62 -10.90
C MET A 1 25.01 29.78 -9.81
N THR A 2 23.75 30.08 -9.52
CA THR A 2 22.90 29.26 -8.64
C THR A 2 22.18 28.29 -9.55
N LEU A 3 22.63 27.04 -9.55
CA LEU A 3 22.02 25.99 -10.35
C LEU A 3 20.57 25.82 -9.87
N ASP A 4 19.66 26.26 -10.74
CA ASP A 4 18.23 26.02 -10.69
C ASP A 4 17.98 24.52 -10.76
N TRP A 5 17.59 23.93 -9.64
CA TRP A 5 17.21 22.51 -9.54
C TRP A 5 15.76 22.32 -9.99
N ASN A 6 15.47 22.69 -11.25
CA ASN A 6 14.24 22.31 -11.92
C ASN A 6 14.34 20.85 -12.40
N GLN A 7 14.05 19.91 -11.51
CA GLN A 7 13.88 18.50 -11.86
C GLN A 7 12.45 18.24 -12.39
N PRO A 8 12.26 17.85 -13.67
CA PRO A 8 10.98 17.35 -14.13
C PRO A 8 10.70 15.99 -13.48
N VAL A 9 9.57 15.88 -12.78
CA VAL A 9 9.06 14.60 -12.26
C VAL A 9 8.45 13.81 -13.41
N GLU A 10 9.26 12.94 -14.02
CA GLU A 10 8.87 12.09 -15.14
C GLU A 10 7.70 11.17 -14.75
N ALA A 11 6.61 11.32 -15.49
CA ALA A 11 5.38 10.58 -15.33
C ALA A 11 5.53 9.10 -15.74
N GLY A 12 4.88 8.22 -14.97
CA GLY A 12 4.07 7.16 -15.55
C GLY A 12 4.74 5.84 -15.92
N VAL A 13 5.03 4.99 -14.93
CA VAL A 13 4.95 3.53 -15.12
C VAL A 13 3.57 3.05 -14.65
N VAL A 14 2.60 2.93 -15.58
CA VAL A 14 1.37 2.19 -15.30
C VAL A 14 1.68 0.72 -15.55
N SER A 15 2.33 0.09 -14.58
CA SER A 15 2.35 -1.37 -14.48
C SER A 15 0.92 -1.83 -14.15
N MET A 16 0.39 -2.80 -14.90
CA MET A 16 -0.95 -3.39 -14.72
C MET A 16 -0.96 -4.26 -13.45
N ASN A 17 -0.82 -3.59 -12.32
CA ASN A 17 -0.51 -4.15 -11.03
C ASN A 17 -1.65 -3.73 -10.13
N ASN A 18 -2.45 -4.70 -9.66
CA ASN A 18 -3.64 -4.40 -8.87
C ASN A 18 -3.18 -3.80 -7.54
N LYS A 19 -3.31 -2.47 -7.40
CA LYS A 19 -3.06 -1.80 -6.13
C LYS A 19 -4.16 -2.24 -5.19
N VAL A 20 -3.77 -2.96 -4.15
CA VAL A 20 -4.67 -3.40 -3.09
C VAL A 20 -4.34 -2.61 -1.84
N THR A 21 -5.37 -2.23 -1.10
CA THR A 21 -5.20 -1.52 0.17
C THR A 21 -5.40 -2.51 1.30
N LEU A 22 -4.59 -2.42 2.35
CA LEU A 22 -4.69 -3.24 3.53
C LEU A 22 -5.32 -2.41 4.65
N ALA A 23 -6.46 -2.86 5.16
CA ALA A 23 -7.11 -2.24 6.31
C ALA A 23 -6.84 -3.04 7.59
N CYS A 24 -6.55 -2.32 8.67
CA CYS A 24 -6.50 -2.89 10.00
C CYS A 24 -7.85 -3.53 10.35
N LYS A 25 -7.85 -4.79 10.83
CA LYS A 25 -9.06 -5.48 11.26
C LYS A 25 -9.73 -4.83 12.48
N GLU A 26 -8.94 -4.22 13.37
CA GLU A 26 -9.42 -3.69 14.64
C GLU A 26 -10.04 -2.29 14.49
N CYS A 27 -9.35 -1.36 13.81
CA CYS A 27 -9.81 0.02 13.66
C CYS A 27 -10.27 0.41 12.25
N GLY A 28 -10.09 -0.46 11.25
CA GLY A 28 -10.43 -0.15 9.86
C GLY A 28 -9.47 0.82 9.15
N SER A 29 -8.38 1.25 9.79
CA SER A 29 -7.41 2.18 9.20
C SER A 29 -6.74 1.57 7.97
N ARG A 30 -6.82 2.28 6.85
CA ARG A 30 -6.26 1.91 5.53
C ARG A 30 -4.91 2.61 5.33
N ASN A 31 -3.85 2.07 5.91
CA ASN A 31 -2.52 2.72 5.91
C ASN A 31 -1.52 2.13 4.92
N TYR A 32 -1.78 0.92 4.41
CA TYR A 32 -0.82 0.24 3.55
C TYR A 32 -1.46 -0.04 2.19
N SER A 33 -0.76 0.35 1.13
CA SER A 33 -1.14 0.02 -0.24
C SER A 33 -0.04 -0.88 -0.79
N THR A 34 -0.38 -2.14 -1.03
CA THR A 34 0.53 -3.11 -1.64
C THR A 34 0.11 -3.39 -3.06
N THR A 35 1.07 -3.77 -3.86
CA THR A 35 0.83 -4.15 -5.22
C THR A 35 0.62 -5.65 -5.27
N SER A 36 -0.63 -6.10 -5.30
CA SER A 36 -0.90 -7.54 -5.41
C SER A 36 -0.98 -7.95 -6.87
N ASN A 37 -0.32 -9.06 -7.20
CA ASN A 37 -0.45 -9.67 -8.50
C ASN A 37 -1.60 -10.67 -8.42
N LYS A 38 -2.78 -10.24 -8.88
CA LYS A 38 -4.02 -11.04 -8.91
C LYS A 38 -3.88 -12.37 -9.68
N GLN A 39 -2.81 -12.51 -10.46
CA GLN A 39 -2.49 -13.70 -11.25
C GLN A 39 -1.78 -14.77 -10.39
N THR A 40 -0.99 -14.37 -9.38
CA THR A 40 -0.26 -15.28 -8.49
C THR A 40 -0.90 -15.43 -7.11
N GLN A 41 -1.66 -14.43 -6.66
CA GLN A 41 -2.30 -14.45 -5.35
C GLN A 41 -3.81 -14.63 -5.48
N THR A 42 -4.27 -15.88 -5.30
CA THR A 42 -5.70 -16.24 -5.30
C THR A 42 -6.34 -16.02 -3.93
N GLU A 43 -5.56 -16.08 -2.86
CA GLU A 43 -6.01 -15.92 -1.47
C GLU A 43 -5.99 -14.47 -0.99
N ARG A 44 -6.88 -14.14 -0.05
CA ARG A 44 -6.98 -12.78 0.51
C ARG A 44 -5.74 -12.49 1.34
N LEU A 45 -5.02 -11.41 1.03
CA LEU A 45 -3.80 -11.06 1.76
C LEU A 45 -4.11 -10.64 3.21
N GLU A 46 -3.57 -11.38 4.17
CA GLU A 46 -3.66 -11.09 5.61
C GLU A 46 -2.24 -10.93 6.19
N LEU A 47 -1.90 -9.72 6.61
CA LEU A 47 -0.56 -9.36 7.07
C LEU A 47 -0.62 -8.79 8.48
N LYS A 48 0.20 -9.29 9.40
CA LYS A 48 0.39 -8.65 10.72
C LYS A 48 1.26 -7.41 10.56
N LYS A 49 0.65 -6.23 10.67
CA LYS A 49 1.33 -4.94 10.59
C LYS A 49 1.04 -4.12 11.84
N TYR A 50 1.94 -3.20 12.15
CA TYR A 50 1.71 -2.22 13.20
C TYR A 50 0.63 -1.25 12.75
N CYS A 51 -0.39 -1.04 13.59
CA CYS A 51 -1.37 0.00 13.37
C CYS A 51 -1.10 1.18 14.30
N SER A 52 -0.73 2.33 13.75
CA SER A 52 -0.48 3.55 14.53
C SER A 52 -1.71 4.02 15.31
N ASN A 53 -2.92 3.75 14.80
CA ASN A 53 -4.16 4.10 15.49
C ASN A 53 -4.48 3.18 16.68
N CYS A 54 -4.06 1.91 16.62
CA CYS A 54 -4.28 0.95 17.71
C CYS A 54 -3.08 0.88 18.67
N GLY A 55 -1.91 1.39 18.27
CA GLY A 55 -0.67 1.26 19.04
C GLY A 55 -0.12 -0.17 19.12
N ALA A 56 -0.61 -1.09 18.27
CA ALA A 56 -0.29 -2.50 18.35
C ALA A 56 -0.17 -3.17 16.97
N HIS A 57 0.53 -4.31 16.92
CA HIS A 57 0.59 -5.16 15.74
C HIS A 57 -0.71 -5.95 15.59
N THR A 58 -1.46 -5.62 14.55
CA THR A 58 -2.79 -6.18 14.28
C THR A 58 -2.82 -6.79 12.88
N VAL A 59 -3.80 -7.67 12.65
CA VAL A 59 -3.99 -8.28 11.33
C VAL A 59 -4.60 -7.22 10.41
N HIS A 60 -3.90 -6.91 9.33
CA HIS A 60 -4.39 -6.08 8.26
C HIS A 60 -4.82 -6.98 7.10
N LYS A 61 -6.05 -6.79 6.62
CA LYS A 61 -6.64 -7.58 5.54
C LYS A 61 -6.73 -6.75 4.27
N GLU A 62 -6.55 -7.41 3.14
CA GLU A 62 -6.81 -6.80 1.85
C GLU A 62 -8.26 -6.29 1.75
N THR A 63 -8.39 -5.05 1.31
CA THR A 63 -9.64 -4.39 0.92
C THR A 63 -9.52 -3.96 -0.53
N LYS A 64 -10.56 -4.27 -1.30
CA LYS A 64 -10.74 -3.78 -2.66
C LYS A 64 -11.12 -2.31 -2.66
#